data_AF-A0A9E1J187-F1
#
_entry.id   AF-A0A9E1J187-F1
#
_cell.length_a   1.000
_cell.length_b   1.000
_cell.length_c   1.000
_cell.angle_alpha   90.00
_cell.angle_beta   90.00
_cell.angle_gamma   90.00
#
_symmetry.space_group_name_H-M   'P 1'
#
loop_
_entity.id
_entity.type
_entity.pdbx_description
1 polymer ?
#
loop_
_entity_poly.entity_id
_entity_poly.type
_entity_poly.pdbx_seq_one_letter_code
_entity_poly.pdbx_strand_id
1 'polypeptide(L)'
;MTLLNNILPEQRRGKLKALLETGKTVRVLEAHNGLSGIIANTVEVIGESEGQSVARQFDAIWESSLTDSASKGHPDIEVVTFDSRLHTINEILAVTDKPMIVDGDTGGDANTFEYTVSKLERAGVSAVIIEDKVFPKRNSLEAGVQQNLQEPEVFAQKIRRGKSVQKSSEFMIIARIESLIAGKSMEDALNRATQYLQAGVDGIMIHSKSKNPDEILEFAQKYQIILKDLKLKKILVCVPTTYNKITEDELSAAGFDIIIYANHLLRSAYLAMMETAKTLLRNQRSLEADPLCTPVREIFKTVGFLEVKEKDQQDEQSTNIPVIIPAAGEDTIFKEILDGKPKAMLEICGKTLLDHQIQTLNNANLADITLISGYGKEKLHAEGVNIMENPDYKKGSMLNSLLIAKEKMVNGFIMLYSDILMEDHILSKLMECKEDIILVADNSTQYHLPEEGNFLDYIISKSQHKPERREIRFISENIVANIGNKINPETATHEFIGLARFSKTGAEQFLETYNDVISNFAGPFQESKDISSLTFTDLVQEMIDRGFAIHFMEIHKGWLEIHNTDHIALAQKSFSA
;
A
#
# COMPACT_ATOMS: atom_id res chain seq x y z
N MET A 1 1.71 3.82 -6.17
CA MET A 1 1.05 4.15 -7.45
C MET A 1 0.34 5.50 -7.40
N THR A 2 -0.44 5.79 -6.34
CA THR A 2 -1.12 7.09 -6.12
C THR A 2 -0.15 8.28 -6.08
N LEU A 3 0.96 8.19 -5.34
CA LEU A 3 2.00 9.23 -5.29
C LEU A 3 2.88 9.29 -6.56
N LEU A 4 2.85 8.25 -7.40
CA LEU A 4 3.59 8.19 -8.66
C LEU A 4 2.85 8.91 -9.79
N ASN A 5 1.54 9.10 -9.65
CA ASN A 5 0.68 9.80 -10.61
C ASN A 5 0.64 11.32 -10.37
N ASN A 6 1.66 11.87 -9.67
CA ASN A 6 1.72 13.29 -9.36
C ASN A 6 2.04 14.11 -10.62
N ILE A 7 1.08 14.94 -11.03
CA ILE A 7 1.19 15.89 -12.14
C ILE A 7 0.73 17.26 -11.68
N LEU A 8 1.43 18.31 -12.13
CA LEU A 8 1.04 19.68 -11.81
C LEU A 8 -0.31 20.04 -12.47
N PRO A 9 -1.17 20.85 -11.82
CA PRO A 9 -2.45 21.26 -12.37
C PRO A 9 -2.37 21.82 -13.79
N GLU A 10 -1.37 22.66 -14.10
CA GLU A 10 -1.16 23.17 -15.46
C GLU A 10 -0.86 22.08 -16.49
N GLN A 11 0.02 21.14 -16.15
CA GLN A 11 0.41 20.06 -17.05
C GLN A 11 -0.79 19.16 -17.36
N ARG A 12 -1.60 18.82 -16.34
CA ARG A 12 -2.80 18.02 -16.52
C ARG A 12 -3.84 18.73 -17.39
N ARG A 13 -4.11 20.01 -17.11
CA ARG A 13 -5.11 20.79 -17.84
C ARG A 13 -4.84 20.76 -19.35
N GLY A 14 -3.59 20.95 -19.76
CA GLY A 14 -3.17 20.88 -21.17
C GLY A 14 -3.22 19.49 -21.82
N LYS A 15 -3.20 18.38 -21.06
CA LYS A 15 -3.14 17.01 -21.61
C LYS A 15 -4.33 16.68 -22.55
N LEU A 16 -5.55 17.11 -22.21
CA LEU A 16 -6.73 16.80 -23.04
C LEU A 16 -6.58 17.40 -24.44
N LYS A 17 -6.19 18.68 -24.51
CA LYS A 17 -5.96 19.37 -25.76
C LYS A 17 -4.85 18.72 -26.57
N ALA A 18 -3.75 18.34 -25.92
CA ALA A 18 -2.65 17.63 -26.58
C ALA A 18 -3.09 16.28 -27.17
N LEU A 19 -3.92 15.51 -26.46
CA LEU A 19 -4.49 14.26 -26.98
C LEU A 19 -5.35 14.50 -28.22
N LEU A 20 -6.23 15.49 -28.18
CA LEU A 20 -7.12 15.85 -29.29
C LEU A 20 -6.33 16.36 -30.52
N GLU A 21 -5.21 17.05 -30.31
CA GLU A 21 -4.33 17.51 -31.38
C GLU A 21 -3.65 16.35 -32.14
N THR A 22 -3.52 15.16 -31.53
CA THR A 22 -3.02 13.97 -32.23
C THR A 22 -3.97 13.43 -33.29
N GLY A 23 -5.24 13.85 -33.28
CA GLY A 23 -6.29 13.37 -34.18
C GLY A 23 -6.84 11.98 -33.82
N LYS A 24 -6.43 11.41 -32.68
CA LYS A 24 -7.03 10.19 -32.12
C LYS A 24 -8.27 10.53 -31.30
N THR A 25 -9.30 9.69 -31.40
CA THR A 25 -10.46 9.77 -30.51
C THR A 25 -10.05 9.49 -29.07
N VAL A 26 -10.51 10.33 -28.15
CA VAL A 26 -10.23 10.25 -26.71
C VAL A 26 -11.31 9.40 -26.04
N ARG A 27 -10.89 8.28 -25.46
CA ARG A 27 -11.75 7.38 -24.70
C ARG A 27 -11.82 7.82 -23.24
N VAL A 28 -13.02 8.05 -22.72
CA VAL A 28 -13.21 8.60 -21.36
C VAL A 28 -14.04 7.65 -20.50
N LEU A 29 -13.56 7.35 -19.30
CA LEU A 29 -14.31 6.55 -18.31
C LEU A 29 -14.76 7.42 -17.13
N GLU A 30 -15.95 7.15 -16.62
CA GLU A 30 -16.45 7.78 -15.40
C GLU A 30 -15.63 7.44 -14.15
N ALA A 31 -15.55 8.39 -13.23
CA ALA A 31 -15.10 8.19 -11.86
C ALA A 31 -15.92 9.05 -10.88
N HIS A 32 -16.13 8.55 -9.67
CA HIS A 32 -16.93 9.17 -8.60
C HIS A 32 -16.28 9.07 -7.20
N ASN A 33 -15.04 8.59 -7.13
CA ASN A 33 -14.19 8.57 -5.93
C ASN A 33 -12.75 8.20 -6.33
N GLY A 34 -11.80 8.27 -5.38
CA GLY A 34 -10.41 7.91 -5.63
C GLY A 34 -10.20 6.49 -6.21
N LEU A 35 -10.96 5.48 -5.77
CA LEU A 35 -10.79 4.10 -6.24
C LEU A 35 -11.20 3.93 -7.72
N SER A 36 -12.37 4.44 -8.08
CA SER A 36 -12.83 4.47 -9.49
C SER A 36 -11.88 5.31 -10.35
N GLY A 37 -11.33 6.40 -9.81
CA GLY A 37 -10.28 7.20 -10.43
C GLY A 37 -9.02 6.38 -10.74
N ILE A 38 -8.51 5.62 -9.78
CA ILE A 38 -7.35 4.73 -9.98
C ILE A 38 -7.63 3.73 -11.11
N ILE A 39 -8.80 3.08 -11.10
CA ILE A 39 -9.20 2.12 -12.14
C ILE A 39 -9.20 2.78 -13.52
N ALA A 40 -9.86 3.93 -13.68
CA ALA A 40 -9.87 4.69 -14.93
C ALA A 40 -8.46 5.13 -15.37
N ASN A 41 -7.56 5.35 -14.42
CA ASN A 41 -6.18 5.77 -14.69
C ASN A 41 -5.26 4.62 -15.12
N THR A 42 -5.45 3.41 -14.61
CA THR A 42 -4.44 2.34 -14.74
C THR A 42 -4.87 1.15 -15.56
N VAL A 43 -6.18 0.94 -15.76
CA VAL A 43 -6.66 -0.24 -16.48
C VAL A 43 -6.22 -0.19 -17.95
N GLU A 44 -5.63 -1.30 -18.40
CA GLU A 44 -5.17 -1.54 -19.75
C GLU A 44 -5.56 -2.97 -20.15
N VAL A 45 -5.93 -3.14 -21.41
CA VAL A 45 -6.15 -4.46 -22.02
C VAL A 45 -5.24 -4.62 -23.22
N ILE A 46 -4.55 -5.76 -23.30
CA ILE A 46 -3.74 -6.15 -24.44
C ILE A 46 -4.52 -7.19 -25.23
N GLY A 47 -4.75 -6.91 -26.51
CA GLY A 47 -5.40 -7.82 -27.44
C GLY A 47 -4.70 -7.85 -28.78
N GLU A 48 -5.30 -8.52 -29.75
CA GLU A 48 -4.81 -8.56 -31.13
C GLU A 48 -5.81 -7.89 -32.07
N SER A 49 -5.31 -7.06 -32.97
CA SER A 49 -6.07 -6.46 -34.07
C SER A 49 -5.26 -6.57 -35.34
N GLU A 50 -5.84 -7.14 -36.41
CA GLU A 50 -5.16 -7.33 -37.71
C GLU A 50 -3.80 -8.06 -37.61
N GLY A 51 -3.65 -8.98 -36.65
CA GLY A 51 -2.42 -9.74 -36.42
C GLY A 51 -1.31 -8.96 -35.70
N GLN A 52 -1.62 -7.80 -35.14
CA GLN A 52 -0.71 -7.01 -34.29
C GLN A 52 -1.24 -6.93 -32.86
N SER A 53 -0.32 -6.96 -31.89
CA SER A 53 -0.64 -6.70 -30.49
C SER A 53 -1.03 -5.23 -30.31
N VAL A 54 -2.23 -4.98 -29.81
CA VAL A 54 -2.77 -3.65 -29.53
C VAL A 54 -3.11 -3.54 -28.06
N ALA A 55 -2.54 -2.54 -27.39
CA ALA A 55 -2.93 -2.16 -26.05
C ALA A 55 -4.00 -1.06 -26.10
N ARG A 56 -5.03 -1.19 -25.26
CA ARG A 56 -6.11 -0.20 -25.12
C ARG A 56 -6.25 0.18 -23.65
N GLN A 57 -6.33 1.49 -23.43
CA GLN A 57 -6.59 2.09 -22.13
C GLN A 57 -7.60 3.24 -22.30
N PHE A 58 -8.08 3.77 -21.17
CA PHE A 58 -8.82 5.04 -21.16
C PHE A 58 -7.83 6.20 -21.25
N ASP A 59 -8.19 7.27 -21.95
CA ASP A 59 -7.31 8.42 -22.19
C ASP A 59 -7.62 9.59 -21.25
N ALA A 60 -8.86 9.66 -20.75
CA ALA A 60 -9.32 10.72 -19.85
C ALA A 60 -10.34 10.20 -18.83
N ILE A 61 -10.65 11.02 -17.83
CA ILE A 61 -11.61 10.73 -16.76
C ILE A 61 -12.82 11.66 -16.89
N TRP A 62 -14.01 11.11 -16.68
CA TRP A 62 -15.28 11.83 -16.62
C TRP A 62 -15.79 11.89 -15.18
N GLU A 63 -15.82 13.08 -14.59
CA GLU A 63 -16.55 13.28 -13.35
C GLU A 63 -18.03 13.44 -13.69
N SER A 64 -18.81 12.37 -13.48
CA SER A 64 -20.23 12.36 -13.81
C SER A 64 -21.08 12.84 -12.65
N SER A 65 -21.96 13.82 -12.89
CA SER A 65 -22.93 14.27 -11.88
C SER A 65 -23.78 13.13 -11.33
N LEU A 66 -24.24 12.26 -12.23
CA LEU A 66 -25.05 11.09 -11.89
C LEU A 66 -24.34 10.14 -10.95
N THR A 67 -23.07 9.79 -11.24
CA THR A 67 -22.37 8.82 -10.40
C THR A 67 -21.93 9.44 -9.09
N ASP A 68 -21.56 10.72 -9.10
CA ASP A 68 -21.19 11.51 -7.93
C ASP A 68 -22.35 11.69 -6.94
N SER A 69 -23.55 12.00 -7.44
CA SER A 69 -24.74 12.13 -6.59
C SER A 69 -25.19 10.77 -6.07
N ALA A 70 -25.20 9.75 -6.93
CA ALA A 70 -25.68 8.42 -6.58
C ALA A 70 -24.75 7.71 -5.58
N SER A 71 -23.42 7.90 -5.67
CA SER A 71 -22.48 7.39 -4.66
C SER A 71 -22.69 8.01 -3.28
N LYS A 72 -23.27 9.22 -3.24
CA LYS A 72 -23.70 9.91 -2.01
C LYS A 72 -25.14 9.55 -1.59
N GLY A 73 -25.83 8.67 -2.32
CA GLY A 73 -27.22 8.30 -2.05
C GLY A 73 -28.24 9.39 -2.43
N HIS A 74 -27.86 10.34 -3.30
CA HIS A 74 -28.69 11.46 -3.72
C HIS A 74 -29.08 11.38 -5.21
N PRO A 75 -30.26 11.91 -5.57
CA PRO A 75 -30.67 12.01 -6.97
C PRO A 75 -29.87 13.07 -7.74
N ASP A 76 -29.68 12.84 -9.05
CA ASP A 76 -28.99 13.75 -9.96
C ASP A 76 -29.91 14.89 -10.43
N ILE A 77 -30.13 15.83 -9.53
CA ILE A 77 -31.01 17.01 -9.71
C ILE A 77 -30.35 18.28 -9.15
N GLU A 78 -29.02 18.38 -9.25
CA GLU A 78 -28.22 19.49 -8.67
C GLU A 78 -28.37 19.65 -7.14
N VAL A 79 -28.69 18.57 -6.41
CA VAL A 79 -28.71 18.57 -4.92
C VAL A 79 -27.30 18.58 -4.34
N VAL A 80 -26.34 17.96 -5.03
CA VAL A 80 -24.93 18.01 -4.63
C VAL A 80 -24.36 19.39 -4.97
N THR A 81 -23.88 20.10 -3.96
CA THR A 81 -23.31 21.44 -4.15
C THR A 81 -21.98 21.38 -4.89
N PHE A 82 -21.62 22.48 -5.56
CA PHE A 82 -20.35 22.58 -6.26
C PHE A 82 -19.13 22.33 -5.37
N ASP A 83 -19.14 22.78 -4.10
CA ASP A 83 -18.00 22.55 -3.20
C ASP A 83 -17.86 21.07 -2.81
N SER A 84 -18.97 20.34 -2.67
CA SER A 84 -18.94 18.88 -2.45
C SER A 84 -18.43 18.13 -3.68
N ARG A 85 -18.82 18.57 -4.88
CA ARG A 85 -18.28 18.04 -6.14
C ARG A 85 -16.79 18.34 -6.29
N LEU A 86 -16.36 19.57 -5.98
CA LEU A 86 -14.96 19.97 -6.02
C LEU A 86 -14.09 19.13 -5.08
N HIS A 87 -14.63 18.75 -3.92
CA HIS A 87 -13.96 17.80 -3.03
C HIS A 87 -13.74 16.45 -3.73
N THR A 88 -14.77 15.89 -4.35
CA THR A 88 -14.68 14.62 -5.08
C THR A 88 -13.70 14.71 -6.27
N ILE A 89 -13.72 15.83 -7.00
CA ILE A 89 -12.74 16.14 -8.06
C ILE A 89 -11.32 16.09 -7.49
N ASN A 90 -11.06 16.74 -6.36
CA ASN A 90 -9.73 16.76 -5.75
C ASN A 90 -9.28 15.37 -5.29
N GLU A 91 -10.18 14.54 -4.75
CA GLU A 91 -9.87 13.15 -4.40
C GLU A 91 -9.44 12.33 -5.61
N ILE A 92 -10.14 12.46 -6.73
CA ILE A 92 -9.80 11.75 -7.98
C ILE A 92 -8.51 12.31 -8.58
N LEU A 93 -8.32 13.63 -8.62
CA LEU A 93 -7.12 14.25 -9.16
C LEU A 93 -5.87 13.88 -8.34
N ALA A 94 -5.99 13.68 -7.02
CA ALA A 94 -4.87 13.31 -6.15
C ALA A 94 -4.28 11.92 -6.44
N VAL A 95 -4.99 11.05 -7.16
CA VAL A 95 -4.58 9.65 -7.39
C VAL A 95 -4.41 9.28 -8.87
N THR A 96 -4.61 10.24 -9.76
CA THR A 96 -4.62 10.05 -11.23
C THR A 96 -3.70 11.05 -11.89
N ASP A 97 -3.30 10.82 -13.15
CA ASP A 97 -2.50 11.78 -13.93
C ASP A 97 -3.11 12.11 -15.30
N LYS A 98 -4.19 11.42 -15.68
CA LYS A 98 -4.97 11.67 -16.89
C LYS A 98 -5.76 12.99 -16.82
N PRO A 99 -6.08 13.60 -17.98
CA PRO A 99 -6.96 14.75 -18.04
C PRO A 99 -8.36 14.41 -17.51
N MET A 100 -9.01 15.40 -16.92
CA MET A 100 -10.36 15.26 -16.36
C MET A 100 -11.34 16.19 -17.07
N ILE A 101 -12.50 15.64 -17.39
CA ILE A 101 -13.67 16.33 -17.94
C ILE A 101 -14.76 16.26 -16.87
N VAL A 102 -15.35 17.40 -16.51
CA VAL A 102 -16.37 17.50 -15.46
C VAL A 102 -17.75 17.76 -16.03
N ASP A 103 -18.77 17.04 -15.54
CA ASP A 103 -20.18 17.39 -15.75
C ASP A 103 -20.53 18.61 -14.90
N GLY A 104 -20.63 19.77 -15.54
CA GLY A 104 -20.98 21.03 -14.92
C GLY A 104 -22.48 21.25 -14.74
N ASP A 105 -23.32 20.24 -14.97
CA ASP A 105 -24.78 20.36 -14.99
C ASP A 105 -25.23 21.55 -15.87
N THR A 106 -26.13 22.41 -15.40
CA THR A 106 -26.51 23.63 -16.13
C THR A 106 -25.48 24.76 -16.03
N GLY A 107 -24.46 24.62 -15.17
CA GLY A 107 -23.53 25.68 -14.78
C GLY A 107 -24.13 26.75 -13.87
N GLY A 108 -25.38 26.58 -13.40
CA GLY A 108 -26.10 27.59 -12.60
C GLY A 108 -26.44 28.86 -13.39
N ASP A 109 -26.52 30.00 -12.72
CA ASP A 109 -26.57 31.30 -13.40
C ASP A 109 -25.18 31.73 -13.89
N ALA A 110 -25.13 32.74 -14.76
CA ALA A 110 -23.87 33.12 -15.40
C ALA A 110 -22.81 33.72 -14.45
N ASN A 111 -23.19 34.30 -13.30
CA ASN A 111 -22.21 34.73 -12.30
C ASN A 111 -21.62 33.50 -11.61
N THR A 112 -22.47 32.56 -11.18
CA THR A 112 -22.03 31.31 -10.56
C THR A 112 -21.09 30.54 -11.48
N PHE A 113 -21.40 30.48 -12.79
CA PHE A 113 -20.56 29.80 -13.77
C PHE A 113 -19.15 30.38 -13.88
N GLU A 114 -18.97 31.71 -13.79
CA GLU A 114 -17.65 32.34 -13.83
C GLU A 114 -16.75 31.88 -12.67
N TYR A 115 -17.31 31.77 -11.45
CA TYR A 115 -16.59 31.24 -10.29
C TYR A 115 -16.29 29.75 -10.44
N THR A 116 -17.24 28.97 -10.98
CA THR A 116 -17.05 27.54 -11.29
C THR A 116 -15.88 27.34 -12.25
N VAL A 117 -15.82 28.08 -13.36
CA VAL A 117 -14.70 28.03 -14.33
C VAL A 117 -13.37 28.31 -13.63
N SER A 118 -13.28 29.39 -12.85
CA SER A 118 -12.05 29.76 -12.13
C SER A 118 -11.60 28.70 -11.11
N LYS A 119 -12.54 28.06 -10.40
CA LYS A 119 -12.24 26.98 -9.44
C LYS A 119 -11.77 25.70 -10.16
N LEU A 120 -12.46 25.26 -11.21
CA LEU A 120 -12.11 24.06 -11.98
C LEU A 120 -10.75 24.21 -12.69
N GLU A 121 -10.53 25.35 -13.34
CA GLU A 121 -9.27 25.63 -14.04
C GLU A 121 -8.05 25.61 -13.09
N ARG A 122 -8.23 26.15 -11.88
CA ARG A 122 -7.21 26.16 -10.82
C ARG A 122 -6.92 24.76 -10.27
N ALA A 123 -7.94 23.92 -10.16
CA ALA A 123 -7.77 22.53 -9.70
C ALA A 123 -7.01 21.67 -10.72
N GLY A 124 -6.89 22.11 -11.99
CA GLY A 124 -6.23 21.35 -13.05
C GLY A 124 -7.18 20.48 -13.86
N VAL A 125 -8.50 20.71 -13.75
CA VAL A 125 -9.50 20.11 -14.63
C VAL A 125 -9.25 20.59 -16.06
N SER A 126 -9.39 19.71 -17.05
CA SER A 126 -9.10 20.01 -18.45
C SER A 126 -10.31 20.59 -19.18
N ALA A 127 -11.52 20.13 -18.85
CA ALA A 127 -12.74 20.61 -19.49
C ALA A 127 -13.94 20.58 -18.54
N VAL A 128 -14.89 21.49 -18.76
CA VAL A 128 -16.24 21.42 -18.18
C VAL A 128 -17.28 21.33 -19.30
N ILE A 129 -18.23 20.42 -19.14
CA ILE A 129 -19.40 20.28 -20.02
C ILE A 129 -20.61 20.84 -19.29
N ILE A 130 -21.27 21.87 -19.84
CA ILE A 130 -22.54 22.40 -19.30
C ILE A 130 -23.70 22.17 -20.28
N GLU A 131 -24.90 21.92 -19.77
CA GLU A 131 -26.09 21.63 -20.56
C GLU A 131 -27.12 22.77 -20.61
N ASP A 132 -27.83 22.87 -21.72
CA ASP A 132 -28.76 23.98 -22.03
C ASP A 132 -30.17 23.81 -21.45
N LYS A 133 -30.31 23.16 -20.29
CA LYS A 133 -31.57 23.07 -19.54
C LYS A 133 -31.83 24.30 -18.68
N VAL A 134 -33.09 24.53 -18.34
CA VAL A 134 -33.46 25.51 -17.31
C VAL A 134 -33.06 24.97 -15.93
N PHE A 135 -32.39 25.81 -15.14
CA PHE A 135 -32.05 25.51 -13.73
C PHE A 135 -33.32 25.44 -12.85
N PRO A 136 -33.44 24.48 -11.91
CA PRO A 136 -32.50 23.40 -11.60
C PRO A 136 -32.60 22.20 -12.55
N LYS A 137 -31.50 21.46 -12.71
CA LYS A 137 -31.39 20.27 -13.58
C LYS A 137 -32.41 19.18 -13.23
N ARG A 138 -32.94 18.52 -14.27
CA ARG A 138 -33.57 17.20 -14.19
C ARG A 138 -32.82 16.20 -15.06
N ASN A 139 -32.64 14.98 -14.57
CA ASN A 139 -31.86 13.95 -15.26
C ASN A 139 -32.48 13.58 -16.63
N SER A 140 -31.62 13.36 -17.64
CA SER A 140 -32.01 13.06 -19.03
C SER A 140 -32.66 11.69 -19.24
N LEU A 141 -32.50 10.76 -18.29
CA LEU A 141 -33.05 9.41 -18.32
C LEU A 141 -34.44 9.31 -17.66
N GLU A 142 -34.97 10.40 -17.07
CA GLU A 142 -36.29 10.42 -16.43
C GLU A 142 -37.41 10.30 -17.48
N ALA A 143 -38.24 9.25 -17.40
CA ALA A 143 -39.33 9.00 -18.33
C ALA A 143 -40.58 9.85 -18.00
N GLY A 144 -41.15 10.53 -19.01
CA GLY A 144 -42.47 11.17 -18.91
C GLY A 144 -42.50 12.66 -18.51
N VAL A 145 -41.35 13.31 -18.32
CA VAL A 145 -41.26 14.74 -17.96
C VAL A 145 -40.92 15.60 -19.18
N GLN A 146 -41.67 16.68 -19.41
CA GLN A 146 -41.38 17.70 -20.43
C GLN A 146 -40.14 18.50 -19.97
N GLN A 147 -39.00 18.33 -20.65
CA GLN A 147 -37.76 19.01 -20.30
C GLN A 147 -37.76 20.43 -20.89
N ASN A 148 -37.67 21.44 -20.03
CA ASN A 148 -37.59 22.84 -20.46
C ASN A 148 -36.14 23.19 -20.78
N LEU A 149 -35.89 23.61 -22.02
CA LEU A 149 -34.60 24.10 -22.46
C LEU A 149 -34.49 25.61 -22.22
N GLN A 150 -33.31 26.06 -21.86
CA GLN A 150 -33.01 27.48 -21.76
C GLN A 150 -33.03 28.11 -23.16
N GLU A 151 -33.41 29.40 -23.21
CA GLU A 151 -33.32 30.18 -24.44
C GLU A 151 -31.86 30.19 -24.94
N PRO A 152 -31.61 29.86 -26.22
CA PRO A 152 -30.26 29.69 -26.76
C PRO A 152 -29.33 30.89 -26.50
N GLU A 153 -29.82 32.12 -26.66
CA GLU A 153 -29.01 33.33 -26.46
C GLU A 153 -28.64 33.56 -24.99
N VAL A 154 -29.49 33.15 -24.04
CA VAL A 154 -29.19 33.23 -22.61
C VAL A 154 -28.07 32.24 -22.25
N PHE A 155 -28.13 31.02 -22.80
CA PHE A 155 -27.08 30.02 -22.62
C PHE A 155 -25.78 30.45 -23.32
N ALA A 156 -25.86 31.04 -24.51
CA ALA A 156 -24.73 31.64 -25.22
C ALA A 156 -24.07 32.77 -24.41
N GLN A 157 -24.86 33.61 -23.73
CA GLN A 157 -24.32 34.64 -22.84
C GLN A 157 -23.56 34.03 -21.65
N LYS A 158 -24.08 32.96 -21.04
CA LYS A 158 -23.38 32.22 -19.98
C LYS A 158 -22.04 31.66 -20.47
N ILE A 159 -22.02 31.05 -21.65
CA ILE A 159 -20.80 30.58 -22.31
C ILE A 159 -19.79 31.73 -22.48
N ARG A 160 -20.20 32.85 -23.07
CA ARG A 160 -19.32 34.02 -23.29
C ARG A 160 -18.70 34.52 -21.99
N ARG A 161 -19.48 34.57 -20.91
CA ARG A 161 -19.02 34.95 -19.57
C ARG A 161 -17.99 33.96 -19.01
N GLY A 162 -18.28 32.66 -19.09
CA GLY A 162 -17.33 31.60 -18.71
C GLY A 162 -16.02 31.68 -19.50
N LYS A 163 -16.10 31.86 -20.83
CA LYS A 163 -14.91 32.04 -21.69
C LYS A 163 -14.10 33.28 -21.31
N SER A 164 -14.75 34.37 -20.90
CA SER A 164 -14.05 35.63 -20.57
C SER A 164 -13.22 35.59 -19.28
N VAL A 165 -13.51 34.66 -18.36
CA VAL A 165 -12.80 34.55 -17.08
C VAL A 165 -11.65 33.53 -17.08
N GLN A 166 -11.55 32.71 -18.12
CA GLN A 166 -10.48 31.73 -18.28
C GLN A 166 -9.10 32.40 -18.24
N LYS A 167 -8.14 31.74 -17.58
CA LYS A 167 -6.75 32.22 -17.48
C LYS A 167 -5.83 31.58 -18.51
N SER A 168 -6.18 30.39 -18.99
CA SER A 168 -5.42 29.62 -19.97
C SER A 168 -6.27 29.32 -21.21
N SER A 169 -5.58 29.03 -22.33
CA SER A 169 -6.21 28.49 -23.54
C SER A 169 -6.28 26.95 -23.54
N GLU A 170 -5.99 26.33 -22.40
CA GLU A 170 -5.95 24.89 -22.18
C GLU A 170 -7.25 24.38 -21.57
N PHE A 171 -7.88 25.16 -20.66
CA PHE A 171 -9.19 24.83 -20.13
C PHE A 171 -10.25 24.92 -21.23
N MET A 172 -11.12 23.91 -21.33
CA MET A 172 -12.14 23.83 -22.37
C MET A 172 -13.54 23.97 -21.79
N ILE A 173 -14.41 24.71 -22.46
CA ILE A 173 -15.84 24.79 -22.17
C ILE A 173 -16.60 24.16 -23.33
N ILE A 174 -17.32 23.08 -23.06
CA ILE A 174 -18.09 22.32 -24.04
C ILE A 174 -19.58 22.49 -23.72
N ALA A 175 -20.40 22.74 -24.73
CA ALA A 175 -21.85 22.82 -24.56
C ALA A 175 -22.51 21.49 -24.89
N ARG A 176 -23.28 20.96 -23.95
CA ARG A 176 -24.16 19.81 -24.12
C ARG A 176 -25.54 20.26 -24.57
N ILE A 177 -26.00 19.72 -25.70
CA ILE A 177 -27.28 20.03 -26.31
C ILE A 177 -28.29 18.94 -25.95
N GLU A 178 -29.39 19.34 -25.31
CA GLU A 178 -30.44 18.43 -24.85
C GLU A 178 -31.70 18.45 -25.74
N SER A 179 -31.66 19.10 -26.91
CA SER A 179 -32.77 19.16 -27.87
C SER A 179 -33.42 17.81 -28.16
N LEU A 180 -32.63 16.80 -28.54
CA LEU A 180 -33.15 15.48 -28.89
C LEU A 180 -33.72 14.75 -27.66
N ILE A 181 -33.09 14.93 -26.49
CA ILE A 181 -33.59 14.40 -25.21
C ILE A 181 -34.96 14.99 -24.86
N ALA A 182 -35.12 16.30 -25.08
CA ALA A 182 -36.35 17.06 -24.87
C ALA A 182 -37.42 16.81 -25.97
N GLY A 183 -37.13 15.99 -26.98
CA GLY A 183 -38.05 15.68 -28.07
C GLY A 183 -38.22 16.81 -29.10
N LYS A 184 -37.24 17.73 -29.17
CA LYS A 184 -37.16 18.77 -30.21
C LYS A 184 -36.58 18.18 -31.50
N SER A 185 -36.67 18.94 -32.59
CA SER A 185 -36.17 18.51 -33.90
C SER A 185 -34.64 18.57 -33.99
N MET A 186 -34.09 17.85 -34.97
CA MET A 186 -32.68 17.95 -35.37
C MET A 186 -32.29 19.39 -35.74
N GLU A 187 -33.20 20.14 -36.35
CA GLU A 187 -32.99 21.55 -36.73
C GLU A 187 -32.80 22.45 -35.50
N ASP A 188 -33.57 22.25 -34.43
CA ASP A 188 -33.38 22.96 -33.16
C ASP A 188 -31.99 22.68 -32.56
N ALA A 189 -31.57 21.40 -32.57
CA ALA A 189 -30.26 20.99 -32.08
C ALA A 189 -29.12 21.68 -32.86
N LEU A 190 -29.23 21.76 -34.20
CA LEU A 190 -28.22 22.39 -35.06
C LEU A 190 -28.19 23.91 -34.92
N ASN A 191 -29.35 24.55 -34.74
CA ASN A 191 -29.43 25.98 -34.48
C ASN A 191 -28.75 26.33 -33.14
N ARG A 192 -29.03 25.57 -32.08
CA ARG A 192 -28.35 25.70 -30.78
C ARG A 192 -26.84 25.49 -30.90
N ALA A 193 -26.41 24.43 -31.59
CA ALA A 193 -24.99 24.18 -31.85
C ALA A 193 -24.31 25.39 -32.52
N THR A 194 -24.93 25.94 -33.56
CA THR A 194 -24.43 27.12 -34.28
C THR A 194 -24.26 28.32 -33.36
N GLN A 195 -25.27 28.62 -32.53
CA GLN A 195 -25.21 29.74 -31.60
C GLN A 195 -24.14 29.54 -30.51
N TYR A 196 -23.99 28.32 -29.99
CA TYR A 196 -23.00 28.02 -28.96
C TYR A 196 -21.57 28.05 -29.51
N LEU A 197 -21.38 27.58 -30.75
CA LEU A 197 -20.12 27.72 -31.49
C LEU A 197 -19.73 29.20 -31.66
N GLN A 198 -20.68 30.06 -32.05
CA GLN A 198 -20.46 31.51 -32.17
C GLN A 198 -20.21 32.19 -30.81
N ALA A 199 -20.78 31.65 -29.72
CA ALA A 199 -20.51 32.08 -28.36
C ALA A 199 -19.09 31.72 -27.87
N GLY A 200 -18.40 30.82 -28.57
CA GLY A 200 -16.99 30.52 -28.35
C GLY A 200 -16.70 29.22 -27.59
N VAL A 201 -17.65 28.27 -27.51
CA VAL A 201 -17.37 26.93 -26.96
C VAL A 201 -16.22 26.24 -27.69
N ASP A 202 -15.54 25.33 -27.01
CA ASP A 202 -14.44 24.53 -27.56
C ASP A 202 -14.94 23.26 -28.25
N GLY A 203 -16.18 22.84 -27.93
CA GLY A 203 -16.85 21.74 -28.59
C GLY A 203 -18.33 21.67 -28.24
N ILE A 204 -19.01 20.73 -28.91
CA ILE A 204 -20.41 20.38 -28.66
C ILE A 204 -20.47 18.93 -28.22
N MET A 205 -21.28 18.67 -27.19
CA MET A 205 -21.75 17.34 -26.86
C MET A 205 -23.20 17.21 -27.33
N ILE A 206 -23.46 16.24 -28.21
CA ILE A 206 -24.84 15.90 -28.59
C ILE A 206 -25.30 14.68 -27.79
N HIS A 207 -26.51 14.73 -27.26
CA HIS A 207 -27.07 13.63 -26.49
C HIS A 207 -28.37 13.11 -27.10
N SER A 208 -28.57 11.80 -27.02
CA SER A 208 -29.79 11.10 -27.43
C SER A 208 -30.07 9.98 -26.43
N LYS A 209 -31.36 9.72 -26.20
CA LYS A 209 -31.88 8.60 -25.39
C LYS A 209 -32.36 7.43 -26.26
N SER A 210 -32.25 7.56 -27.59
CA SER A 210 -32.57 6.48 -28.51
C SER A 210 -31.64 5.28 -28.28
N LYS A 211 -32.14 4.08 -28.60
CA LYS A 211 -31.34 2.85 -28.64
C LYS A 211 -30.57 2.70 -29.96
N ASN A 212 -30.95 3.46 -30.98
CA ASN A 212 -30.29 3.46 -32.28
C ASN A 212 -29.40 4.71 -32.40
N PRO A 213 -28.21 4.59 -33.02
CA PRO A 213 -27.28 5.71 -33.17
C PRO A 213 -27.67 6.69 -34.28
N ASP A 214 -28.71 6.43 -35.07
CA ASP A 214 -29.04 7.21 -36.28
C ASP A 214 -29.10 8.73 -36.05
N GLU A 215 -29.72 9.16 -34.95
CA GLU A 215 -29.84 10.59 -34.60
C GLU A 215 -28.47 11.25 -34.36
N ILE A 216 -27.57 10.58 -33.65
CA ILE A 216 -26.24 11.15 -33.35
C ILE A 216 -25.35 11.14 -34.60
N LEU A 217 -25.51 10.15 -35.47
CA LEU A 217 -24.76 10.05 -36.73
C LEU A 217 -25.22 11.13 -37.72
N GLU A 218 -26.53 11.37 -37.81
CA GLU A 218 -27.09 12.48 -38.60
C GLU A 218 -26.59 13.82 -38.07
N PHE A 219 -26.60 14.02 -36.74
CA PHE A 219 -26.07 15.24 -36.14
C PHE A 219 -24.59 15.43 -36.46
N ALA A 220 -23.77 14.39 -36.33
CA ALA A 220 -22.33 14.44 -36.59
C ALA A 220 -22.05 14.87 -38.05
N GLN A 221 -22.74 14.29 -39.02
CA GLN A 221 -22.61 14.66 -40.43
C GLN A 221 -22.95 16.14 -40.67
N LYS A 222 -24.06 16.62 -40.11
CA LYS A 222 -24.50 18.02 -40.27
C LYS A 222 -23.61 19.01 -39.50
N TYR A 223 -23.10 18.61 -38.33
CA TYR A 223 -22.16 19.39 -37.53
C TYR A 223 -20.85 19.66 -38.31
N GLN A 224 -20.33 18.67 -39.02
CA GLN A 224 -19.16 18.85 -39.89
C GLN A 224 -19.39 19.88 -41.01
N ILE A 225 -20.61 20.01 -41.51
CA ILE A 225 -20.97 21.05 -42.49
C ILE A 225 -20.97 22.43 -41.81
N ILE A 226 -21.61 22.56 -40.64
CA ILE A 226 -21.61 23.82 -39.86
C ILE A 226 -20.19 24.29 -39.57
N LEU A 227 -19.29 23.40 -39.16
CA LEU A 227 -17.90 23.75 -38.88
C LEU A 227 -17.17 24.27 -40.12
N LYS A 228 -17.41 23.66 -41.29
CA LYS A 228 -16.83 24.13 -42.57
C LYS A 228 -17.36 25.51 -42.94
N ASP A 229 -18.66 25.74 -42.81
CA ASP A 229 -19.30 27.02 -43.14
C ASP A 229 -18.82 28.15 -42.23
N LEU A 230 -18.67 27.87 -40.93
CA LEU A 230 -18.15 28.81 -39.95
C LEU A 230 -16.61 28.92 -39.95
N LYS A 231 -15.91 28.08 -40.73
CA LYS A 231 -14.43 27.97 -40.74
C LYS A 231 -13.85 27.73 -39.34
N LEU A 232 -14.52 26.88 -38.57
CA LEU A 232 -14.12 26.50 -37.21
C LEU A 232 -13.59 25.07 -37.20
N LYS A 233 -12.68 24.78 -36.26
CA LYS A 233 -12.30 23.42 -35.88
C LYS A 233 -12.65 23.25 -34.40
N LYS A 234 -13.70 22.48 -34.12
CA LYS A 234 -14.27 22.32 -32.78
C LYS A 234 -14.65 20.86 -32.54
N ILE A 235 -14.59 20.48 -31.28
CA ILE A 235 -14.74 19.09 -30.86
C ILE A 235 -16.19 18.65 -30.90
N LEU A 236 -16.41 17.37 -31.20
CA LEU A 236 -17.69 16.69 -31.04
C LEU A 236 -17.57 15.56 -30.01
N VAL A 237 -18.51 15.54 -29.06
CA VAL A 237 -18.55 14.59 -27.94
C VAL A 237 -19.84 13.78 -27.97
N CYS A 238 -19.76 12.48 -27.64
CA CYS A 238 -20.93 11.62 -27.42
C CYS A 238 -20.83 10.76 -26.15
N VAL A 239 -22.00 10.28 -25.70
CA VAL A 239 -22.17 9.39 -24.54
C VAL A 239 -23.02 8.18 -24.98
N PRO A 240 -22.43 7.08 -25.45
CA PRO A 240 -23.14 5.92 -26.00
C PRO A 240 -23.73 4.98 -24.94
N THR A 241 -24.37 5.52 -23.89
CA THR A 241 -24.98 4.70 -22.83
C THR A 241 -26.22 3.94 -23.31
N THR A 242 -27.08 4.55 -24.13
CA THR A 242 -28.33 3.95 -24.62
C THR A 242 -28.19 3.28 -25.98
N TYR A 243 -27.41 3.88 -26.89
CA TYR A 243 -27.08 3.35 -28.22
C TYR A 243 -25.77 2.56 -28.21
N ASN A 244 -25.56 1.75 -27.17
CA ASN A 244 -24.32 1.03 -26.84
C ASN A 244 -23.96 -0.14 -27.78
N LYS A 245 -24.63 -0.27 -28.93
CA LYS A 245 -24.31 -1.27 -29.96
C LYS A 245 -23.25 -0.80 -30.95
N ILE A 246 -23.13 0.52 -31.12
CA ILE A 246 -22.13 1.12 -32.00
C ILE A 246 -20.75 1.08 -31.32
N THR A 247 -19.72 0.79 -32.09
CA THR A 247 -18.34 0.75 -31.61
C THR A 247 -17.70 2.14 -31.61
N GLU A 248 -16.59 2.26 -30.89
CA GLU A 248 -15.82 3.51 -30.87
C GLU A 248 -15.20 3.84 -32.22
N ASP A 249 -14.78 2.83 -32.99
CA ASP A 249 -14.21 3.01 -34.32
C ASP A 249 -15.25 3.57 -35.28
N GLU A 250 -16.51 3.11 -35.21
CA GLU A 250 -17.62 3.65 -35.98
C GLU A 250 -17.97 5.09 -35.57
N LEU A 251 -17.97 5.39 -34.26
CA LEU A 251 -18.17 6.76 -33.76
C LEU A 251 -17.03 7.69 -34.17
N SER A 252 -15.78 7.23 -34.08
CA SER A 252 -14.59 7.95 -34.54
C SER A 252 -14.69 8.26 -36.03
N ALA A 253 -15.06 7.28 -36.86
CA ALA A 253 -15.27 7.45 -38.29
C ALA A 253 -16.40 8.43 -38.62
N ALA A 254 -17.42 8.54 -37.76
CA ALA A 254 -18.48 9.53 -37.88
C ALA A 254 -18.06 10.97 -37.49
N GLY A 255 -16.86 11.13 -36.91
CA GLY A 255 -16.27 12.42 -36.56
C GLY A 255 -16.43 12.82 -35.09
N PHE A 256 -16.63 11.85 -34.17
CA PHE A 256 -16.58 12.10 -32.73
C PHE A 256 -15.13 12.07 -32.22
N ASP A 257 -14.70 13.16 -31.56
CA ASP A 257 -13.37 13.27 -30.99
C ASP A 257 -13.29 12.74 -29.55
N ILE A 258 -14.40 12.78 -28.80
CA ILE A 258 -14.47 12.30 -27.41
C ILE A 258 -15.65 11.35 -27.23
N ILE A 259 -15.39 10.16 -26.68
CA ILE A 259 -16.40 9.15 -26.37
C ILE A 259 -16.39 8.88 -24.86
N ILE A 260 -17.52 9.12 -24.19
CA ILE A 260 -17.64 9.05 -22.74
C ILE A 260 -18.48 7.85 -22.29
N TYR A 261 -17.88 6.95 -21.51
CA TYR A 261 -18.56 5.88 -20.79
C TYR A 261 -19.04 6.37 -19.42
N ALA A 262 -20.22 6.99 -19.39
CA ALA A 262 -20.60 7.91 -18.31
C ALA A 262 -21.01 7.32 -16.95
N ASN A 263 -21.40 6.04 -16.83
CA ASN A 263 -21.92 5.51 -15.54
C ASN A 263 -21.71 4.00 -15.32
N HIS A 264 -20.75 3.41 -16.04
CA HIS A 264 -20.63 1.96 -16.12
C HIS A 264 -20.00 1.34 -14.86
N LEU A 265 -19.01 2.00 -14.23
CA LEU A 265 -18.37 1.48 -13.02
C LEU A 265 -19.36 1.46 -11.85
N LEU A 266 -20.11 2.55 -11.65
CA LEU A 266 -21.13 2.61 -10.59
C LEU A 266 -22.20 1.53 -10.80
N ARG A 267 -22.69 1.34 -12.02
CA ARG A 267 -23.70 0.31 -12.33
C ARG A 267 -23.17 -1.09 -12.06
N SER A 268 -21.92 -1.38 -12.40
CA SER A 268 -21.30 -2.67 -12.08
C SER A 268 -21.08 -2.86 -10.59
N ALA A 269 -20.63 -1.81 -9.89
CA ALA A 269 -20.40 -1.84 -8.45
C ALA A 269 -21.71 -2.08 -7.69
N TYR A 270 -22.79 -1.38 -8.07
CA TYR A 270 -24.11 -1.59 -7.47
C TYR A 270 -24.59 -3.03 -7.59
N LEU A 271 -24.44 -3.65 -8.77
CA LEU A 271 -24.81 -5.04 -8.98
C LEU A 271 -24.02 -5.99 -8.06
N ALA A 272 -22.69 -5.82 -8.00
CA ALA A 272 -21.81 -6.64 -7.16
C ALA A 272 -22.09 -6.46 -5.65
N MET A 273 -22.25 -5.22 -5.20
CA MET A 273 -22.59 -4.90 -3.81
C MET A 273 -23.93 -5.52 -3.40
N MET A 274 -24.94 -5.41 -4.27
CA MET A 274 -26.27 -5.95 -4.02
C MET A 274 -26.25 -7.49 -3.92
N GLU A 275 -25.56 -8.17 -4.84
CA GLU A 275 -25.47 -9.63 -4.80
C GLU A 275 -24.64 -10.13 -3.62
N THR A 276 -23.58 -9.41 -3.24
CA THR A 276 -22.81 -9.69 -2.01
C THR A 276 -23.70 -9.58 -0.77
N ALA A 277 -24.41 -8.46 -0.60
CA ALA A 277 -25.29 -8.24 0.54
C ALA A 277 -26.40 -9.29 0.65
N LYS A 278 -27.05 -9.64 -0.47
CA LYS A 278 -28.06 -10.71 -0.50
C LYS A 278 -27.47 -12.07 -0.12
N THR A 279 -26.25 -12.37 -0.56
CA THR A 279 -25.56 -13.63 -0.25
C THR A 279 -25.25 -13.74 1.24
N LEU A 280 -24.77 -12.66 1.86
CA LEU A 280 -24.56 -12.58 3.30
C LEU A 280 -25.86 -12.82 4.09
N LEU A 281 -26.95 -12.15 3.70
CA LEU A 281 -28.25 -12.30 4.38
C LEU A 281 -28.83 -13.71 4.26
N ARG A 282 -28.68 -14.36 3.10
CA ARG A 282 -29.20 -15.72 2.88
C ARG A 282 -28.45 -16.78 3.69
N ASN A 283 -27.13 -16.63 3.84
CA ASN A 283 -26.27 -17.64 4.44
C ASN A 283 -25.90 -17.34 5.90
N GLN A 284 -26.12 -16.11 6.39
CA GLN A 284 -25.76 -15.64 7.73
C GLN A 284 -24.26 -15.79 8.05
N ARG A 285 -23.41 -15.83 7.00
CA ARG A 285 -21.95 -15.91 7.06
C ARG A 285 -21.36 -15.41 5.73
N SER A 286 -20.03 -15.23 5.68
CA SER A 286 -19.34 -14.64 4.52
C SER A 286 -18.74 -15.64 3.52
N LEU A 287 -18.64 -16.93 3.86
CA LEU A 287 -17.94 -17.93 3.02
C LEU A 287 -18.43 -17.95 1.55
N GLU A 288 -19.75 -17.89 1.35
CA GLU A 288 -20.36 -17.90 0.00
C GLU A 288 -20.20 -16.56 -0.74
N ALA A 289 -19.87 -15.48 -0.02
CA ALA A 289 -19.63 -14.16 -0.60
C ALA A 289 -18.17 -13.96 -1.03
N ASP A 290 -17.21 -14.72 -0.48
CA ASP A 290 -15.77 -14.59 -0.79
C ASP A 290 -15.47 -14.60 -2.32
N PRO A 291 -16.08 -15.47 -3.16
CA PRO A 291 -15.84 -15.46 -4.61
C PRO A 291 -16.32 -14.21 -5.35
N LEU A 292 -17.19 -13.40 -4.72
CA LEU A 292 -17.69 -12.13 -5.27
C LEU A 292 -16.77 -10.95 -4.91
N CYS A 293 -15.87 -11.15 -3.96
CA CYS A 293 -15.02 -10.12 -3.39
C CYS A 293 -13.61 -10.18 -3.98
N THR A 294 -13.02 -9.01 -4.17
CA THR A 294 -11.58 -8.92 -4.43
C THR A 294 -10.80 -9.18 -3.14
N PRO A 295 -9.69 -9.95 -3.16
CA PRO A 295 -8.85 -10.14 -1.98
C PRO A 295 -8.38 -8.81 -1.38
N VAL A 296 -8.40 -8.68 -0.06
CA VAL A 296 -8.00 -7.44 0.64
C VAL A 296 -6.60 -6.97 0.24
N ARG A 297 -5.67 -7.91 0.02
CA ARG A 297 -4.31 -7.63 -0.43
C ARG A 297 -4.27 -6.87 -1.76
N GLU A 298 -5.17 -7.15 -2.69
CA GLU A 298 -5.24 -6.42 -3.97
C GLU A 298 -5.76 -4.99 -3.78
N ILE A 299 -6.67 -4.76 -2.84
CA ILE A 299 -7.09 -3.40 -2.45
C ILE A 299 -5.91 -2.64 -1.84
N PHE A 300 -5.18 -3.27 -0.90
CA PHE A 300 -3.98 -2.69 -0.29
C PHE A 300 -2.92 -2.33 -1.32
N LYS A 301 -2.69 -3.20 -2.31
CA LYS A 301 -1.80 -2.92 -3.44
C LYS A 301 -2.29 -1.72 -4.25
N THR A 302 -3.58 -1.68 -4.59
CA THR A 302 -4.18 -0.62 -5.41
C THR A 302 -4.05 0.76 -4.77
N VAL A 303 -4.30 0.87 -3.45
CA VAL A 303 -4.25 2.15 -2.72
C VAL A 303 -2.84 2.54 -2.25
N GLY A 304 -1.83 1.72 -2.53
CA GLY A 304 -0.43 1.99 -2.21
C GLY A 304 -0.01 1.64 -0.77
N PHE A 305 -0.81 0.87 -0.03
CA PHE A 305 -0.49 0.46 1.35
C PHE A 305 0.80 -0.39 1.40
N LEU A 306 1.03 -1.25 0.41
CA LEU A 306 2.24 -2.07 0.35
C LEU A 306 3.52 -1.21 0.21
N GLU A 307 3.46 -0.10 -0.53
CA GLU A 307 4.60 0.82 -0.68
C GLU A 307 4.89 1.56 0.63
N VAL A 308 3.86 1.90 1.41
CA VAL A 308 4.04 2.48 2.75
C VAL A 308 4.72 1.49 3.67
N LYS A 309 4.26 0.23 3.70
CA LYS A 309 4.90 -0.82 4.50
C LYS A 309 6.37 -1.00 4.14
N GLU A 310 6.72 -0.98 2.85
CA GLU A 310 8.12 -1.08 2.40
C GLU A 310 8.96 0.12 2.85
N LYS A 311 8.40 1.34 2.83
CA LYS A 311 9.10 2.55 3.30
C LYS A 311 9.26 2.56 4.82
N ASP A 312 8.22 2.21 5.56
CA ASP A 312 8.28 2.11 7.02
C ASP A 312 9.37 1.11 7.44
N GLN A 313 9.50 -0.01 6.72
CA GLN A 313 10.59 -0.97 6.93
C GLN A 313 11.98 -0.40 6.61
N GLN A 314 12.11 0.43 5.57
CA GLN A 314 13.37 1.12 5.25
C GLN A 314 13.73 2.16 6.31
N ASP A 315 12.73 2.91 6.79
CA ASP A 315 12.90 3.92 7.83
C ASP A 315 13.32 3.25 9.15
N GLU A 316 12.70 2.12 9.52
CA GLU A 316 13.10 1.29 10.67
C GLU A 316 14.53 0.73 10.53
N GLN A 317 14.96 0.36 9.33
CA GLN A 317 16.36 -0.05 9.08
C GLN A 317 17.35 1.11 9.18
N SER A 318 16.88 2.36 9.04
CA SER A 318 17.73 3.55 8.99
C SER A 318 18.01 4.20 10.35
N THR A 319 17.32 3.79 11.44
CA THR A 319 17.48 4.45 12.75
C THR A 319 17.53 3.48 13.92
N ASN A 320 18.74 3.32 14.47
CA ASN A 320 19.01 3.04 15.88
C ASN A 320 18.24 1.85 16.51
N ILE A 321 18.35 0.66 15.92
CA ILE A 321 17.79 -0.57 16.51
C ILE A 321 18.48 -0.82 17.86
N PRO A 322 17.74 -0.86 18.98
CA PRO A 322 18.31 -1.12 20.28
C PRO A 322 18.80 -2.56 20.38
N VAL A 323 20.02 -2.73 20.87
CA VAL A 323 20.62 -4.04 21.14
C VAL A 323 20.55 -4.29 22.64
N ILE A 324 19.95 -5.39 23.06
CA ILE A 324 19.77 -5.74 24.46
C ILE A 324 20.60 -6.99 24.79
N ILE A 325 21.54 -6.84 25.72
CA ILE A 325 22.46 -7.89 26.17
C ILE A 325 22.14 -8.25 27.63
N PRO A 326 21.47 -9.37 27.91
CA PRO A 326 21.27 -9.84 29.28
C PRO A 326 22.57 -10.45 29.84
N ALA A 327 23.19 -9.75 30.80
CA ALA A 327 24.46 -10.14 31.44
C ALA A 327 24.33 -10.26 32.98
N ALA A 328 23.13 -10.59 33.47
CA ALA A 328 22.78 -10.54 34.89
C ALA A 328 23.15 -11.82 35.68
N GLY A 329 23.50 -12.91 35.02
CA GLY A 329 23.74 -14.23 35.62
C GLY A 329 25.11 -14.41 36.28
N GLU A 330 25.17 -15.30 37.27
CA GLU A 330 26.43 -15.81 37.86
C GLU A 330 26.88 -17.06 37.09
N ASP A 331 28.14 -17.10 36.68
CA ASP A 331 28.74 -18.29 36.06
C ASP A 331 29.45 -19.13 37.13
N THR A 332 29.08 -20.41 37.22
CA THR A 332 29.62 -21.34 38.23
C THR A 332 30.88 -22.07 37.77
N ILE A 333 31.15 -22.12 36.46
CA ILE A 333 32.27 -22.84 35.84
C ILE A 333 33.54 -21.99 35.93
N PHE A 334 33.45 -20.70 35.61
CA PHE A 334 34.60 -19.79 35.56
C PHE A 334 34.80 -18.97 36.85
N LYS A 335 34.23 -19.42 37.97
CA LYS A 335 34.21 -18.67 39.24
C LYS A 335 35.61 -18.24 39.71
N GLU A 336 36.62 -19.09 39.53
CA GLU A 336 38.00 -18.80 39.91
C GLU A 336 38.69 -17.79 38.96
N ILE A 337 38.34 -17.81 37.68
CA ILE A 337 38.92 -16.93 36.65
C ILE A 337 38.26 -15.55 36.68
N LEU A 338 36.95 -15.51 36.92
CA LEU A 338 36.17 -14.27 36.90
C LEU A 338 36.33 -13.43 38.18
N ASP A 339 36.76 -14.02 39.31
CA ASP A 339 36.95 -13.30 40.59
C ASP A 339 35.74 -12.39 40.95
N GLY A 340 34.52 -12.93 40.83
CA GLY A 340 33.28 -12.19 41.11
C GLY A 340 32.88 -11.16 40.05
N LYS A 341 33.52 -11.14 38.87
CA LYS A 341 33.03 -10.47 37.67
C LYS A 341 31.96 -11.32 36.96
N PRO A 342 31.02 -10.72 36.21
CA PRO A 342 30.11 -11.48 35.36
C PRO A 342 30.84 -12.05 34.13
N LYS A 343 30.25 -13.09 33.50
CA LYS A 343 30.83 -13.80 32.35
C LYS A 343 31.19 -12.87 31.18
N ALA A 344 30.39 -11.83 30.95
CA ALA A 344 30.62 -10.79 29.94
C ALA A 344 32.00 -10.09 30.07
N MET A 345 32.61 -10.10 31.26
CA MET A 345 33.91 -9.48 31.54
C MET A 345 35.09 -10.46 31.38
N LEU A 346 34.85 -11.68 30.87
CA LEU A 346 35.91 -12.64 30.58
C LEU A 346 36.85 -12.09 29.50
N GLU A 347 38.16 -12.14 29.75
CA GLU A 347 39.15 -11.59 28.83
C GLU A 347 39.59 -12.62 27.78
N ILE A 348 39.47 -12.25 26.51
CA ILE A 348 39.92 -13.02 25.35
C ILE A 348 40.74 -12.09 24.45
N CYS A 349 41.99 -12.47 24.16
CA CYS A 349 42.92 -11.67 23.36
C CYS A 349 43.11 -10.22 23.87
N GLY A 350 43.08 -10.02 25.20
CA GLY A 350 43.31 -8.70 25.82
C GLY A 350 42.12 -7.73 25.78
N LYS A 351 40.93 -8.21 25.39
CA LYS A 351 39.65 -7.48 25.47
C LYS A 351 38.61 -8.34 26.18
N THR A 352 37.63 -7.73 26.84
CA THR A 352 36.52 -8.50 27.41
C THR A 352 35.60 -9.05 26.32
N LEU A 353 34.84 -10.10 26.60
CA LEU A 353 33.78 -10.59 25.70
C LEU A 353 32.84 -9.45 25.29
N LEU A 354 32.44 -8.63 26.26
CA LEU A 354 31.61 -7.46 26.02
C LEU A 354 32.27 -6.44 25.08
N ASP A 355 33.57 -6.17 25.22
CA ASP A 355 34.29 -5.25 24.32
C ASP A 355 34.31 -5.76 22.87
N HIS A 356 34.51 -7.07 22.67
CA HIS A 356 34.43 -7.69 21.35
C HIS A 356 33.04 -7.55 20.74
N GLN A 357 31.99 -7.78 21.54
CA GLN A 357 30.60 -7.60 21.11
C GLN A 357 30.32 -6.13 20.74
N ILE A 358 30.68 -5.18 21.60
CA ILE A 358 30.48 -3.74 21.35
C ILE A 358 31.20 -3.30 20.08
N GLN A 359 32.43 -3.76 19.85
CA GLN A 359 33.17 -3.43 18.63
C GLN A 359 32.43 -3.95 17.38
N THR A 360 31.97 -5.20 17.40
CA THR A 360 31.25 -5.83 16.29
C THR A 360 29.91 -5.13 16.01
N LEU A 361 29.19 -4.76 17.06
CA LEU A 361 27.94 -3.99 16.97
C LEU A 361 28.17 -2.59 16.39
N ASN A 362 29.21 -1.88 16.85
CA ASN A 362 29.57 -0.57 16.34
C ASN A 362 29.98 -0.62 14.86
N ASN A 363 30.71 -1.66 14.44
CA ASN A 363 31.05 -1.88 13.01
C ASN A 363 29.79 -2.05 12.14
N ALA A 364 28.72 -2.59 12.71
CA ALA A 364 27.41 -2.74 12.06
C ALA A 364 26.51 -1.49 12.20
N ASN A 365 27.02 -0.36 12.71
CA ASN A 365 26.27 0.87 13.01
C ASN A 365 25.16 0.70 14.08
N LEU A 366 25.29 -0.27 14.98
CA LEU A 366 24.37 -0.50 16.09
C LEU A 366 24.91 0.13 17.39
N ALA A 367 24.60 1.41 17.61
CA ALA A 367 25.15 2.20 18.71
C ALA A 367 24.27 2.24 19.98
N ASP A 368 22.96 1.97 19.90
CA ASP A 368 22.08 1.92 21.09
C ASP A 368 22.15 0.55 21.77
N ILE A 369 23.22 0.34 22.54
CA ILE A 369 23.45 -0.90 23.27
C ILE A 369 22.98 -0.74 24.71
N THR A 370 22.18 -1.71 25.19
CA THR A 370 21.65 -1.77 26.56
C THR A 370 22.03 -3.09 27.22
N LEU A 371 22.82 -3.00 28.27
CA LEU A 371 23.31 -4.12 29.04
C LEU A 371 22.47 -4.29 30.32
N ILE A 372 21.98 -5.50 30.58
CA ILE A 372 21.25 -5.81 31.80
C ILE A 372 22.20 -6.44 32.81
N SER A 373 22.50 -5.69 33.86
CA SER A 373 23.41 -6.07 34.95
C SER A 373 22.67 -6.77 36.10
N GLY A 374 23.37 -7.62 36.84
CA GLY A 374 22.84 -8.32 38.02
C GLY A 374 23.98 -8.74 38.94
N TYR A 375 24.44 -9.98 38.79
CA TYR A 375 25.64 -10.45 39.48
C TYR A 375 26.88 -9.61 39.11
N GLY A 376 27.69 -9.25 40.11
CA GLY A 376 28.94 -8.53 39.88
C GLY A 376 28.79 -7.11 39.31
N LYS A 377 27.62 -6.45 39.49
CA LYS A 377 27.31 -5.12 38.93
C LYS A 377 28.38 -4.05 39.14
N GLU A 378 29.05 -4.06 40.30
CA GLU A 378 30.09 -3.10 40.64
C GLU A 378 31.38 -3.27 39.83
N LYS A 379 31.55 -4.42 39.18
CA LYS A 379 32.71 -4.76 38.34
C LYS A 379 32.36 -4.83 36.85
N LEU A 380 31.11 -4.53 36.47
CA LEU A 380 30.66 -4.50 35.08
C LEU A 380 30.85 -3.09 34.53
N HIS A 381 31.83 -2.93 33.63
CA HIS A 381 32.17 -1.64 33.03
C HIS A 381 32.42 -1.80 31.54
N ALA A 382 31.76 -0.97 30.74
CA ALA A 382 32.02 -0.82 29.32
C ALA A 382 31.68 0.61 28.87
N GLU A 383 32.45 1.14 27.92
CA GLU A 383 32.20 2.47 27.35
C GLU A 383 31.15 2.40 26.23
N GLY A 384 30.31 3.44 26.10
CA GLY A 384 29.33 3.54 25.01
C GLY A 384 28.08 2.68 25.16
N VAL A 385 27.81 2.11 26.34
CA VAL A 385 26.61 1.29 26.61
C VAL A 385 25.73 1.89 27.70
N ASN A 386 24.43 1.64 27.61
CA ASN A 386 23.46 1.92 28.67
C ASN A 386 23.38 0.71 29.61
N ILE A 387 23.45 0.90 30.93
CA ILE A 387 23.35 -0.19 31.90
C ILE A 387 22.02 -0.09 32.66
N MET A 388 21.24 -1.16 32.68
CA MET A 388 20.05 -1.32 33.52
C MET A 388 20.31 -2.42 34.57
N GLU A 389 19.69 -2.32 35.75
CA GLU A 389 19.88 -3.30 36.83
C GLU A 389 18.69 -4.25 36.93
N ASN A 390 18.98 -5.56 37.01
CA ASN A 390 18.05 -6.60 37.42
C ASN A 390 18.20 -6.90 38.93
N PRO A 391 17.34 -6.34 39.80
CA PRO A 391 17.42 -6.59 41.24
C PRO A 391 17.09 -8.05 41.60
N ASP A 392 16.34 -8.76 40.75
CA ASP A 392 15.85 -10.12 40.96
C ASP A 392 16.63 -11.18 40.17
N TYR A 393 17.88 -10.90 39.80
CA TYR A 393 18.73 -11.79 38.98
C TYR A 393 18.89 -13.22 39.53
N LYS A 394 18.59 -13.45 40.83
CA LYS A 394 18.62 -14.78 41.48
C LYS A 394 17.34 -15.60 41.32
N LYS A 395 16.22 -14.99 40.90
CA LYS A 395 14.87 -15.59 40.95
C LYS A 395 14.15 -15.64 39.61
N GLY A 396 14.87 -15.48 38.49
CA GLY A 396 14.29 -15.51 37.15
C GLY A 396 15.25 -16.09 36.12
N SER A 397 14.78 -16.17 34.87
CA SER A 397 15.57 -16.62 33.74
C SER A 397 16.25 -15.44 33.03
N MET A 398 16.97 -15.74 31.95
CA MET A 398 17.48 -14.74 31.02
C MET A 398 16.35 -13.88 30.41
N LEU A 399 15.17 -14.45 30.17
CA LEU A 399 14.01 -13.72 29.62
C LEU A 399 13.55 -12.62 30.58
N ASN A 400 13.53 -12.88 31.89
CA ASN A 400 13.21 -11.85 32.89
C ASN A 400 14.21 -10.70 32.83
N SER A 401 15.50 -11.00 32.60
CA SER A 401 16.53 -9.99 32.43
C SER A 401 16.31 -9.19 31.15
N LEU A 402 16.00 -9.85 30.03
CA LEU A 402 15.69 -9.21 28.75
C LEU A 402 14.54 -8.19 28.90
N LEU A 403 13.46 -8.59 29.57
CA LEU A 403 12.23 -7.80 29.73
C LEU A 403 12.34 -6.58 30.65
N ILE A 404 13.46 -6.39 31.37
CA ILE A 404 13.73 -5.14 32.08
C ILE A 404 13.81 -3.98 31.09
N ALA A 405 14.32 -4.23 29.88
CA ALA A 405 14.39 -3.24 28.80
C ALA A 405 13.14 -3.24 27.90
N LYS A 406 11.98 -3.72 28.36
CA LYS A 406 10.73 -3.77 27.56
C LYS A 406 10.37 -2.44 26.88
N GLU A 407 10.64 -1.31 27.53
CA GLU A 407 10.32 0.01 26.98
C GLU A 407 11.15 0.36 25.74
N LYS A 408 12.34 -0.23 25.60
CA LYS A 408 13.19 -0.07 24.42
C LYS A 408 12.79 -1.00 23.27
N MET A 409 12.01 -2.05 23.51
CA MET A 409 11.65 -3.03 22.48
C MET A 409 10.55 -2.55 21.52
N VAL A 410 9.87 -1.44 21.84
CA VAL A 410 8.63 -0.99 21.15
C VAL A 410 8.79 -0.81 19.64
N ASN A 411 9.97 -0.42 19.17
CA ASN A 411 10.23 -0.19 17.74
C ASN A 411 11.12 -1.28 17.11
N GLY A 412 11.11 -2.49 17.68
CA GLY A 412 12.03 -3.56 17.30
C GLY A 412 13.31 -3.53 18.14
N PHE A 413 13.99 -4.67 18.20
CA PHE A 413 15.23 -4.82 18.96
C PHE A 413 16.07 -6.00 18.47
N ILE A 414 17.35 -6.01 18.81
CA ILE A 414 18.24 -7.16 18.68
C ILE A 414 18.54 -7.69 20.07
N MET A 415 18.46 -9.00 20.23
CA MET A 415 18.85 -9.71 21.43
C MET A 415 20.15 -10.45 21.19
N LEU A 416 21.09 -10.35 22.13
CA LEU A 416 22.39 -11.03 22.06
C LEU A 416 22.79 -11.56 23.43
N TYR A 417 23.05 -12.86 23.56
CA TYR A 417 23.58 -13.41 24.83
C TYR A 417 24.99 -12.88 25.10
N SER A 418 25.32 -12.74 26.39
CA SER A 418 26.56 -12.07 26.83
C SER A 418 27.84 -12.90 26.71
N ASP A 419 27.74 -14.16 26.28
CA ASP A 419 28.81 -15.15 26.20
C ASP A 419 29.16 -15.62 24.78
N ILE A 420 28.63 -14.91 23.79
CA ILE A 420 28.85 -15.20 22.37
C ILE A 420 29.90 -14.26 21.78
N LEU A 421 30.90 -14.82 21.12
CA LEU A 421 31.73 -14.11 20.15
C LEU A 421 31.17 -14.30 18.74
N MET A 422 31.23 -13.26 17.92
CA MET A 422 30.79 -13.31 16.53
C MET A 422 31.64 -12.41 15.63
N GLU A 423 31.69 -12.72 14.34
CA GLU A 423 32.30 -11.89 13.31
C GLU A 423 31.30 -10.90 12.69
N ASP A 424 31.80 -9.75 12.21
CA ASP A 424 31.02 -8.65 11.60
C ASP A 424 30.05 -9.10 10.49
N HIS A 425 30.41 -10.14 9.75
CA HIS A 425 29.63 -10.62 8.61
C HIS A 425 28.30 -11.26 9.04
N ILE A 426 28.19 -11.78 10.28
CA ILE A 426 26.95 -12.36 10.81
C ILE A 426 25.93 -11.25 11.04
N LEU A 427 26.34 -10.15 11.70
CA LEU A 427 25.48 -8.99 11.91
C LEU A 427 25.09 -8.34 10.58
N SER A 428 26.04 -8.20 9.65
CA SER A 428 25.76 -7.62 8.33
C SER A 428 24.64 -8.38 7.61
N LYS A 429 24.69 -9.72 7.61
CA LYS A 429 23.63 -10.57 7.03
C LYS A 429 22.31 -10.49 7.80
N LEU A 430 22.37 -10.46 9.14
CA LEU A 430 21.17 -10.31 9.97
C LEU A 430 20.45 -8.98 9.69
N MET A 431 21.20 -7.94 9.36
CA MET A 431 20.66 -6.63 9.02
C MET A 431 19.97 -6.61 7.64
N GLU A 432 20.40 -7.47 6.70
CA GLU A 432 19.79 -7.63 5.36
C GLU A 432 18.46 -8.41 5.36
N CYS A 433 18.19 -9.17 6.42
CA CYS A 433 16.98 -9.98 6.54
C CYS A 433 15.72 -9.10 6.68
N LYS A 434 14.58 -9.54 6.11
CA LYS A 434 13.35 -8.73 5.98
C LYS A 434 12.17 -9.24 6.80
N GLU A 435 12.32 -10.42 7.38
CA GLU A 435 11.31 -11.12 8.15
C GLU A 435 11.14 -10.50 9.54
N ASP A 436 9.94 -10.62 10.12
CA ASP A 436 9.60 -9.91 11.37
C ASP A 436 10.34 -10.44 12.60
N ILE A 437 10.65 -11.74 12.62
CA ILE A 437 11.41 -12.40 13.69
C ILE A 437 12.42 -13.33 13.03
N ILE A 438 13.70 -13.07 13.28
CA ILE A 438 14.82 -13.84 12.73
C ILE A 438 15.71 -14.33 13.87
N LEU A 439 15.83 -15.64 14.00
CA LEU A 439 16.80 -16.30 14.89
C LEU A 439 18.06 -16.65 14.10
N VAL A 440 19.25 -16.43 14.66
CA VAL A 440 20.48 -16.90 14.02
C VAL A 440 20.73 -18.34 14.46
N ALA A 441 20.91 -19.23 13.49
CA ALA A 441 20.98 -20.67 13.72
C ALA A 441 22.19 -21.32 13.03
N ASP A 442 22.96 -22.11 13.77
CA ASP A 442 24.09 -22.87 13.26
C ASP A 442 23.64 -24.26 12.74
N ASN A 443 24.07 -24.63 11.54
CA ASN A 443 23.80 -25.93 10.93
C ASN A 443 24.92 -26.97 11.18
N SER A 444 25.99 -26.59 11.89
CA SER A 444 27.17 -27.43 12.08
C SER A 444 26.95 -28.60 13.05
N THR A 445 25.86 -28.59 13.82
CA THR A 445 25.46 -29.64 14.77
C THR A 445 25.25 -31.01 14.14
N GLN A 446 25.00 -31.10 12.83
CA GLN A 446 24.93 -32.37 12.10
C GLN A 446 26.30 -33.05 11.94
N TYR A 447 27.39 -32.34 12.19
CA TYR A 447 28.76 -32.79 11.97
C TYR A 447 29.61 -32.87 13.25
N HIS A 448 29.07 -32.42 14.39
CA HIS A 448 29.75 -32.43 15.70
C HIS A 448 28.81 -32.96 16.78
N LEU A 449 29.27 -33.94 17.56
CA LEU A 449 28.53 -34.41 18.75
C LEU A 449 28.58 -33.33 19.84
N PRO A 450 27.47 -33.06 20.56
CA PRO A 450 27.49 -32.12 21.67
C PRO A 450 28.51 -32.57 22.74
N GLU A 451 29.35 -31.65 23.21
CA GLU A 451 30.25 -31.94 24.34
C GLU A 451 29.41 -32.18 25.63
N GLU A 452 29.78 -33.19 26.42
CA GLU A 452 29.07 -33.53 27.66
C GLU A 452 29.05 -32.34 28.63
N GLY A 453 27.87 -31.75 28.85
CA GLY A 453 27.65 -30.68 29.83
C GLY A 453 27.16 -29.35 29.24
N ASN A 454 27.17 -29.17 27.92
CA ASN A 454 26.64 -27.95 27.27
C ASN A 454 25.11 -28.03 27.11
N PHE A 455 24.39 -27.02 27.58
CA PHE A 455 22.94 -26.87 27.33
C PHE A 455 22.75 -26.09 26.04
N LEU A 456 22.36 -26.76 24.96
CA LEU A 456 22.14 -26.15 23.65
C LEU A 456 20.64 -25.97 23.38
N ASP A 457 20.29 -24.85 22.77
CA ASP A 457 18.94 -24.59 22.27
C ASP A 457 18.84 -25.07 20.82
N TYR A 458 18.05 -26.11 20.55
CA TYR A 458 17.93 -26.70 19.21
C TYR A 458 16.75 -26.13 18.44
N ILE A 459 16.86 -26.13 17.10
CA ILE A 459 15.82 -25.73 16.15
C ILE A 459 15.47 -26.91 15.23
N ILE A 460 14.17 -27.09 14.97
CA ILE A 460 13.65 -27.95 13.89
C ILE A 460 13.02 -27.03 12.84
N SER A 461 13.37 -27.22 11.56
CA SER A 461 12.81 -26.45 10.43
C SER A 461 11.55 -27.11 9.87
N LYS A 462 10.59 -26.32 9.36
CA LYS A 462 9.37 -26.85 8.69
C LYS A 462 9.68 -27.59 7.38
N SER A 463 10.80 -27.26 6.75
CA SER A 463 11.27 -27.87 5.50
C SER A 463 12.47 -28.78 5.81
N GLN A 464 12.31 -30.11 5.66
CA GLN A 464 13.43 -31.06 5.66
C GLN A 464 13.90 -31.28 4.22
N HIS A 465 15.13 -30.88 3.88
CA HIS A 465 15.71 -31.16 2.56
C HIS A 465 16.99 -31.98 2.69
N LYS A 466 17.10 -33.05 1.88
CA LYS A 466 18.30 -33.90 1.79
C LYS A 466 19.42 -33.14 1.07
N PRO A 467 20.67 -33.18 1.57
CA PRO A 467 21.77 -32.39 1.04
C PRO A 467 22.36 -33.07 -0.19
N GLU A 468 21.80 -32.82 -1.39
CA GLU A 468 22.44 -33.32 -2.62
C GLU A 468 23.21 -32.25 -3.42
N ARG A 469 22.99 -30.94 -3.25
CA ARG A 469 23.81 -29.90 -3.91
C ARG A 469 23.90 -28.59 -3.13
N ARG A 470 25.04 -27.88 -3.26
CA ARG A 470 25.21 -26.49 -2.82
C ARG A 470 24.32 -25.59 -3.69
N GLU A 471 23.20 -25.15 -3.15
CA GLU A 471 22.35 -24.10 -3.73
C GLU A 471 22.35 -22.85 -2.85
N ILE A 472 22.25 -21.67 -3.47
CA ILE A 472 22.12 -20.38 -2.80
C ILE A 472 20.68 -20.29 -2.25
N ARG A 473 20.53 -20.25 -0.92
CA ARG A 473 19.23 -20.27 -0.24
C ARG A 473 18.68 -18.85 -0.06
N PHE A 474 17.38 -18.67 -0.26
CA PHE A 474 16.63 -17.47 0.10
C PHE A 474 16.00 -17.65 1.49
N ILE A 475 16.03 -16.62 2.34
CA ILE A 475 15.55 -16.66 3.74
C ILE A 475 14.06 -17.01 3.85
N SER A 476 13.27 -16.75 2.80
CA SER A 476 11.82 -17.00 2.75
C SER A 476 11.37 -18.47 2.90
N GLU A 477 12.29 -19.44 2.91
CA GLU A 477 12.00 -20.87 3.11
C GLU A 477 12.44 -21.40 4.50
N ASN A 478 13.10 -20.57 5.32
CA ASN A 478 13.70 -20.95 6.60
C ASN A 478 12.77 -20.66 7.78
N ILE A 479 11.67 -21.40 7.92
CA ILE A 479 10.71 -21.25 9.02
C ILE A 479 11.00 -22.25 10.14
N VAL A 480 11.02 -21.77 11.38
CA VAL A 480 11.15 -22.57 12.60
C VAL A 480 9.84 -23.32 12.85
N ALA A 481 9.93 -24.64 13.03
CA ALA A 481 8.83 -25.52 13.41
C ALA A 481 8.80 -25.78 14.92
N ASN A 482 9.98 -25.94 15.54
CA ASN A 482 10.12 -26.20 16.96
C ASN A 482 11.46 -25.62 17.46
N ILE A 483 11.51 -25.13 18.69
CA ILE A 483 12.71 -24.64 19.38
C ILE A 483 12.68 -25.01 20.86
N GLY A 484 13.82 -25.41 21.43
CA GLY A 484 13.91 -25.75 22.86
C GLY A 484 15.19 -26.49 23.22
N ASN A 485 15.42 -26.67 24.53
CA ASN A 485 16.61 -27.33 25.08
C ASN A 485 16.41 -28.82 25.39
N LYS A 486 15.17 -29.34 25.30
CA LYS A 486 14.87 -30.77 25.43
C LYS A 486 14.61 -31.49 24.10
N ILE A 487 14.80 -30.80 22.98
CA ILE A 487 14.73 -31.41 21.66
C ILE A 487 15.86 -32.42 21.50
N ASN A 488 15.56 -33.59 20.91
CA ASN A 488 16.57 -34.61 20.67
C ASN A 488 17.63 -34.10 19.67
N PRO A 489 18.93 -34.06 20.04
CA PRO A 489 20.01 -33.60 19.16
C PRO A 489 20.05 -34.33 17.81
N GLU A 490 19.68 -35.61 17.76
CA GLU A 490 19.66 -36.39 16.50
C GLU A 490 18.57 -35.93 15.52
N THR A 491 17.54 -35.24 16.02
CA THR A 491 16.41 -34.74 15.21
C THR A 491 16.46 -33.24 14.97
N ALA A 492 17.33 -32.52 15.69
CA ALA A 492 17.55 -31.10 15.52
C ALA A 492 18.14 -30.83 14.14
N THR A 493 17.65 -29.79 13.46
CA THR A 493 18.21 -29.38 12.17
C THR A 493 19.30 -28.34 12.35
N HIS A 494 19.19 -27.50 13.37
CA HIS A 494 20.11 -26.39 13.69
C HIS A 494 20.20 -26.16 15.21
N GLU A 495 21.16 -25.33 15.63
CA GLU A 495 21.32 -24.78 16.99
C GLU A 495 21.06 -23.27 16.98
N PHE A 496 20.26 -22.79 17.93
CA PHE A 496 20.07 -21.35 18.14
C PHE A 496 21.27 -20.78 18.89
N ILE A 497 21.94 -19.80 18.27
CA ILE A 497 23.22 -19.30 18.80
C ILE A 497 23.07 -18.20 19.85
N GLY A 498 21.85 -17.87 20.29
CA GLY A 498 21.61 -16.77 21.25
C GLY A 498 21.63 -15.35 20.64
N LEU A 499 21.44 -15.23 19.32
CA LEU A 499 21.29 -13.95 18.60
C LEU A 499 19.97 -13.93 17.82
N ALA A 500 19.12 -12.94 18.10
CA ALA A 500 17.82 -12.79 17.45
C ALA A 500 17.52 -11.33 17.10
N ARG A 501 16.83 -11.10 15.98
CA ARG A 501 16.33 -9.79 15.56
C ARG A 501 14.81 -9.80 15.50
N PHE A 502 14.22 -8.74 16.03
CA PHE A 502 12.79 -8.48 15.99
C PHE A 502 12.54 -7.15 15.26
N SER A 503 11.69 -7.15 14.23
CA SER A 503 11.08 -5.94 13.69
C SER A 503 10.14 -5.32 14.73
N LYS A 504 9.61 -4.13 14.44
CA LYS A 504 8.56 -3.53 15.28
C LYS A 504 7.37 -4.49 15.48
N THR A 505 6.87 -5.06 14.37
CA THR A 505 5.77 -6.03 14.42
C THR A 505 6.16 -7.29 15.19
N GLY A 506 7.37 -7.81 15.00
CA GLY A 506 7.87 -8.97 15.74
C GLY A 506 7.99 -8.70 17.25
N ALA A 507 8.42 -7.50 17.64
CA ALA A 507 8.55 -7.11 19.03
C ALA A 507 7.19 -6.90 19.71
N GLU A 508 6.21 -6.32 19.01
CA GLU A 508 4.82 -6.22 19.48
C GLU A 508 4.24 -7.62 19.75
N GLN A 509 4.39 -8.55 18.80
CA GLN A 509 3.95 -9.94 18.96
C GLN A 509 4.64 -10.64 20.14
N PHE A 510 5.95 -10.42 20.31
CA PHE A 510 6.73 -10.98 21.42
C PHE A 510 6.25 -10.48 22.78
N LEU A 511 6.07 -9.16 22.93
CA LEU A 511 5.61 -8.54 24.17
C LEU A 511 4.14 -8.90 24.49
N GLU A 512 3.27 -8.94 23.48
CA GLU A 512 1.87 -9.36 23.66
C GLU A 512 1.80 -10.81 24.12
N THR A 513 2.55 -11.71 23.48
CA THR A 513 2.62 -13.12 23.88
C THR A 513 3.12 -13.25 25.32
N TYR A 514 4.18 -12.54 25.70
CA TYR A 514 4.67 -12.55 27.07
C TYR A 514 3.60 -12.08 28.07
N ASN A 515 2.97 -10.92 27.82
CA ASN A 515 1.95 -10.36 28.71
C ASN A 515 0.73 -11.28 28.86
N ASP A 516 0.34 -11.95 27.77
CA ASP A 516 -0.74 -12.93 27.78
C ASP A 516 -0.37 -14.17 28.59
N VAL A 517 0.83 -14.73 28.38
CA VAL A 517 1.32 -15.90 29.12
C VAL A 517 1.33 -15.66 30.63
N ILE A 518 1.90 -14.53 31.08
CA ILE A 518 1.96 -14.21 32.52
C ILE A 518 0.59 -13.91 33.14
N SER A 519 -0.38 -13.47 32.33
CA SER A 519 -1.71 -13.08 32.83
C SER A 519 -2.68 -14.26 32.89
N ASN A 520 -2.57 -15.19 31.93
CA ASN A 520 -3.58 -16.22 31.69
C ASN A 520 -3.16 -17.64 32.08
N PHE A 521 -1.87 -17.86 32.35
CA PHE A 521 -1.36 -19.19 32.71
C PHE A 521 -0.78 -19.19 34.14
N ALA A 522 -0.77 -20.37 34.78
CA ALA A 522 -0.13 -20.59 36.07
C ALA A 522 0.42 -22.03 36.14
N GLY A 523 1.65 -22.21 36.63
CA GLY A 523 2.32 -23.52 36.75
C GLY A 523 3.28 -23.84 35.60
N PRO A 524 3.55 -25.13 35.32
CA PRO A 524 4.46 -25.54 34.24
C PRO A 524 3.99 -25.04 32.88
N PHE A 525 4.91 -24.50 32.09
CA PHE A 525 4.63 -23.91 30.80
C PHE A 525 5.77 -24.23 29.82
N GLN A 526 5.44 -24.80 28.66
CA GLN A 526 6.42 -25.31 27.70
C GLN A 526 7.45 -26.24 28.38
N GLU A 527 8.76 -25.99 28.24
CA GLU A 527 9.79 -26.79 28.90
C GLU A 527 10.09 -26.35 30.34
N SER A 528 9.58 -25.19 30.75
CA SER A 528 9.79 -24.60 32.07
C SER A 528 8.87 -25.18 33.15
N LYS A 529 9.43 -25.34 34.35
CA LYS A 529 8.70 -25.90 35.51
C LYS A 529 7.66 -24.93 36.09
N ASP A 530 7.88 -23.63 35.87
CA ASP A 530 7.00 -22.56 36.31
C ASP A 530 7.19 -21.30 35.43
N ILE A 531 6.17 -20.46 35.34
CA ILE A 531 6.19 -19.21 34.57
C ILE A 531 7.26 -18.24 35.06
N SER A 532 7.58 -18.26 36.37
CA SER A 532 8.67 -17.43 36.91
C SER A 532 10.06 -17.79 36.35
N SER A 533 10.20 -18.99 35.78
CA SER A 533 11.43 -19.52 35.18
C SER A 533 11.43 -19.59 33.65
N LEU A 534 10.41 -19.01 33.00
CA LEU A 534 10.18 -19.08 31.56
C LEU A 534 11.42 -18.65 30.77
N THR A 535 11.93 -19.48 29.87
CA THR A 535 13.11 -19.15 29.05
C THR A 535 12.72 -18.38 27.79
N PHE A 536 13.71 -17.81 27.10
CA PHE A 536 13.47 -17.16 25.81
C PHE A 536 12.91 -18.15 24.77
N THR A 537 13.47 -19.36 24.71
CA THR A 537 13.03 -20.40 23.78
C THR A 537 11.63 -20.91 24.10
N ASP A 538 11.23 -21.00 25.37
CA ASP A 538 9.84 -21.31 25.74
C ASP A 538 8.84 -20.28 25.17
N LEU A 539 9.16 -18.98 25.26
CA LEU A 539 8.30 -17.92 24.77
C LEU A 539 8.24 -17.92 23.22
N VAL A 540 9.37 -18.14 22.56
CA VAL A 540 9.44 -18.28 21.10
C VAL A 540 8.66 -19.51 20.63
N GLN A 541 8.74 -20.64 21.33
CA GLN A 541 7.95 -21.83 21.03
C GLN A 541 6.45 -21.56 21.14
N GLU A 542 6.02 -20.85 22.20
CA GLU A 542 4.62 -20.45 22.34
C GLU A 542 4.16 -19.54 21.20
N MET A 543 5.01 -18.63 20.71
CA MET A 543 4.69 -17.82 19.54
C MET A 543 4.48 -18.68 18.28
N ILE A 544 5.30 -19.73 18.09
CA ILE A 544 5.14 -20.68 16.97
C ILE A 544 3.80 -21.43 17.11
N ASP A 545 3.46 -21.89 18.31
CA ASP A 545 2.22 -22.62 18.60
C ASP A 545 0.96 -21.75 18.33
N ARG A 546 1.06 -20.44 18.56
CA ARG A 546 0.03 -19.43 18.24
C ARG A 546 -0.07 -19.11 16.75
N GLY A 547 0.84 -19.63 15.92
CA GLY A 547 0.84 -19.47 14.48
C GLY A 547 1.64 -18.28 13.96
N PHE A 548 2.45 -17.62 14.80
CA PHE A 548 3.37 -16.59 14.33
C PHE A 548 4.50 -17.21 13.49
N ALA A 549 4.90 -16.51 12.42
CA ALA A 549 5.93 -17.00 11.51
C ALA A 549 7.33 -16.55 11.99
N ILE A 550 8.08 -17.48 12.57
CA ILE A 550 9.46 -17.25 13.04
C ILE A 550 10.43 -17.83 12.02
N HIS A 551 11.35 -16.99 11.55
CA HIS A 551 12.33 -17.36 10.55
C HIS A 551 13.71 -17.55 11.20
N PHE A 552 14.62 -18.23 10.51
CA PHE A 552 16.00 -18.33 10.94
C PHE A 552 17.00 -18.02 9.83
N MET A 553 18.11 -17.38 10.21
CA MET A 553 19.26 -17.14 9.35
C MET A 553 20.31 -18.20 9.65
N GLU A 554 20.63 -19.00 8.64
CA GLU A 554 21.58 -20.09 8.74
C GLU A 554 23.04 -19.61 8.66
N ILE A 555 23.86 -20.04 9.61
CA ILE A 555 25.32 -19.85 9.63
C ILE A 555 26.03 -21.20 9.79
N HIS A 556 27.34 -21.23 9.55
CA HIS A 556 28.16 -22.44 9.61
C HIS A 556 29.56 -22.22 10.22
N LYS A 557 29.91 -20.97 10.56
CA LYS A 557 31.18 -20.54 11.16
C LYS A 557 31.11 -19.06 11.56
N GLY A 558 32.15 -18.57 12.25
CA GLY A 558 32.31 -17.16 12.58
C GLY A 558 31.62 -16.74 13.88
N TRP A 559 31.23 -17.71 14.70
CA TRP A 559 30.68 -17.50 16.03
C TRP A 559 31.27 -18.54 17.00
N LEU A 560 31.25 -18.25 18.30
CA LEU A 560 31.67 -19.18 19.35
C LEU A 560 31.01 -18.79 20.69
N GLU A 561 30.34 -19.75 21.34
CA GLU A 561 29.87 -19.61 22.71
C GLU A 561 30.91 -20.14 23.70
N ILE A 562 31.17 -19.43 24.80
CA ILE A 562 32.20 -19.83 25.77
C ILE A 562 31.58 -20.64 26.92
N HIS A 563 31.75 -21.97 26.91
CA HIS A 563 31.25 -22.87 27.97
C HIS A 563 32.34 -23.43 28.86
N ASN A 564 33.55 -23.66 28.33
CA ASN A 564 34.65 -24.31 29.04
C ASN A 564 36.01 -23.65 28.71
N THR A 565 37.08 -24.09 29.37
CA THR A 565 38.43 -23.55 29.16
C THR A 565 39.00 -23.84 27.77
N ASP A 566 38.54 -24.90 27.11
CA ASP A 566 38.97 -25.23 25.74
C ASP A 566 38.39 -24.23 24.74
N HIS A 567 37.16 -23.74 24.96
CA HIS A 567 36.57 -22.67 24.18
C HIS A 567 37.35 -21.36 24.32
N ILE A 568 37.91 -21.06 25.50
CA ILE A 568 38.79 -19.88 25.67
C ILE A 568 40.04 -20.01 24.81
N ALA A 569 40.69 -21.18 24.80
CA ALA A 569 41.88 -21.42 23.98
C ALA A 569 41.55 -21.36 22.47
N LEU A 570 40.39 -21.88 22.06
CA LEU A 570 39.91 -21.80 20.68
C LEU A 570 39.60 -20.34 20.29
N ALA A 571 38.93 -19.59 21.16
CA ALA A 571 38.62 -18.18 20.96
C ALA A 571 39.91 -17.36 20.80
N GLN A 572 40.92 -17.62 21.63
CA GLN A 572 42.22 -16.97 21.55
C GLN A 572 42.95 -17.22 20.23
N LYS A 573 42.66 -18.32 19.53
CA LYS A 573 43.26 -18.67 18.25
C LYS A 573 42.45 -18.17 17.05
N SER A 574 41.12 -18.17 17.16
CA SER A 574 40.20 -17.82 16.07
C SER A 574 39.88 -16.32 16.01
N PHE A 575 39.96 -15.62 17.15
CA PHE A 575 39.67 -14.18 17.28
C PHE A 575 40.92 -13.37 17.67
N SER A 576 42.13 -13.96 17.59
CA SER A 576 43.37 -13.17 17.59
C SER A 576 43.41 -12.31 16.33
N ALA A 577 43.25 -11.00 16.51
CA ALA A 577 43.39 -10.02 15.43
C ALA A 577 44.76 -10.09 14.74
#